data_AF-A0A925W6Q9-F1
#
_entry.id   AF-A0A925W6Q9-F1
#
_cell.length_a   1.000
_cell.length_b   1.000
_cell.length_c   1.000
_cell.angle_alpha   90.00
_cell.angle_beta   90.00
_cell.angle_gamma   90.00
#
_symmetry.space_group_name_H-M   'P 1'
#
loop_
_entity.id
_entity.type
_entity.pdbx_description
1 polymer ?
#
loop_
_entity_poly.entity_id
_entity_poly.type
_entity_poly.pdbx_seq_one_letter_code
_entity_poly.pdbx_strand_id
1 'polypeptide(L)'
;TAARARGALLRNRHAVIGAIAGIGLLLLLVSGLPWTAFWGERAQAIATGQGQSFWSEDHGGLSDPTSTLDESLPHSHAVVPWGQADAVRPTSDPTGADGERSVANVDTAIAAADAVGLRHPMTVVLPEGGDGVFSVLGFAFTDPAQERTVHVDQFGGQVVSTYGYADYPVLAQVVSQGIALHEGRRFGTVNLLASLAFCLGVVFLCVTGPLMWWRRRPRGSGALGAPRGRMPLAGNPVLVVGIVALGLFLPLFGASLVLVLLLDQLVIRRTPALRRWFAAV
;
A
#
# COMPACT_ATOMS: atom_id res chain seq x y z
N THR A 1 23.17 24.93 32.40
CA THR A 1 22.33 24.10 33.29
C THR A 1 21.99 22.78 32.63
N ALA A 2 21.88 21.69 33.40
CA ALA A 2 21.59 20.34 32.88
C ALA A 2 20.30 20.25 32.05
N ALA A 3 19.30 21.10 32.34
CA ALA A 3 18.06 21.18 31.57
C ALA A 3 18.27 21.63 30.11
N ARG A 4 19.18 22.59 29.85
CA ARG A 4 19.54 23.00 28.47
C ARG A 4 20.24 21.86 27.71
N ALA A 5 21.10 21.10 28.38
CA ALA A 5 21.80 19.96 27.79
C ALA A 5 20.83 18.82 27.42
N ARG A 6 19.91 18.43 28.33
CA ARG A 6 18.86 17.43 28.05
C ARG A 6 17.94 17.85 26.89
N GLY A 7 17.59 19.15 26.82
CA GLY A 7 16.80 19.70 25.71
C GLY A 7 17.55 19.75 24.37
N ALA A 8 18.88 19.85 24.37
CA ALA A 8 19.70 19.77 23.16
C ALA A 8 19.83 18.32 22.67
N LEU A 9 20.01 17.37 23.59
CA LEU A 9 20.10 15.94 23.27
C LEU A 9 18.81 15.41 22.63
N LEU A 10 17.65 15.77 23.18
CA LEU A 10 16.35 15.35 22.61
C LEU A 10 16.17 15.86 21.18
N ARG A 11 16.53 17.13 20.92
CA ARG A 11 16.49 17.68 19.56
C ARG A 11 17.41 16.94 18.62
N ASN A 12 18.64 16.66 19.04
CA ASN A 12 19.61 15.97 18.21
C ASN A 12 19.12 14.56 17.84
N ARG A 13 18.61 13.81 18.82
CA ARG A 13 18.03 12.49 18.59
C ARG A 13 16.82 12.54 17.65
N HIS A 14 15.91 13.49 17.87
CA HIS A 14 14.77 13.70 16.97
C HIS A 14 15.21 14.03 15.55
N ALA A 15 16.17 14.92 15.36
CA ALA A 15 16.66 15.29 14.03
C ALA A 15 17.35 14.12 13.31
N VAL A 16 18.21 13.37 14.00
CA VAL A 16 18.92 12.21 13.42
C VAL A 16 17.94 11.09 13.07
N ILE A 17 17.08 10.68 14.01
CA ILE A 17 16.07 9.65 13.76
C ILE A 17 15.10 10.12 12.66
N GLY A 18 14.74 11.40 12.66
CA GLY A 18 13.88 12.01 11.65
C GLY A 18 14.50 11.98 10.25
N ALA A 19 15.79 12.23 10.12
CA ALA A 19 16.48 12.16 8.83
C ALA A 19 16.50 10.72 8.28
N ILE A 20 16.81 9.74 9.12
CA ILE A 20 16.80 8.31 8.73
C ILE A 20 15.38 7.86 8.40
N ALA A 21 14.41 8.15 9.27
CA ALA A 21 13.01 7.80 9.07
C ALA A 21 12.44 8.49 7.83
N GLY A 22 12.85 9.72 7.51
CA GLY A 22 12.43 10.41 6.29
C GLY A 22 12.82 9.68 5.01
N ILE A 23 14.05 9.15 4.95
CA ILE A 23 14.50 8.31 3.83
C ILE A 23 13.64 7.03 3.75
N GLY A 24 13.45 6.35 4.88
CA GLY A 24 12.59 5.16 4.93
C GLY A 24 11.15 5.44 4.50
N LEU A 25 10.60 6.59 4.89
CA LEU A 25 9.25 7.01 4.53
C LEU A 25 9.12 7.27 3.01
N LEU A 26 10.16 7.84 2.38
CA LEU A 26 10.18 7.99 0.91
C LEU A 26 10.25 6.65 0.20
N LEU A 27 11.01 5.69 0.73
CA LEU A 27 11.06 4.32 0.17
C LEU A 27 9.72 3.61 0.31
N LEU A 28 9.08 3.70 1.48
CA LEU A 28 7.73 3.17 1.73
C LEU A 28 6.67 3.85 0.86
N LEU A 29 6.80 5.15 0.63
CA LEU A 29 5.95 5.89 -0.29
C LEU A 29 6.09 5.31 -1.70
N VAL A 30 7.32 5.22 -2.23
CA VAL A 30 7.57 4.70 -3.58
C VAL A 30 7.09 3.27 -3.73
N SER A 31 7.36 2.41 -2.75
CA SER A 31 6.85 1.04 -2.80
C SER A 31 5.34 1.03 -2.80
N GLY A 32 4.66 1.90 -2.02
CA GLY A 32 3.20 1.94 -1.89
C GLY A 32 2.40 2.50 -3.06
N LEU A 33 2.98 3.39 -3.87
CA LEU A 33 2.24 4.05 -4.95
C LEU A 33 1.51 3.11 -5.93
N PRO A 34 2.12 2.02 -6.41
CA PRO A 34 1.51 1.11 -7.38
C PRO A 34 0.23 0.43 -6.90
N TRP A 35 -0.07 0.37 -5.60
CA TRP A 35 -1.33 -0.19 -5.11
C TRP A 35 -2.24 0.85 -4.45
N THR A 36 -1.96 2.14 -4.64
CA THR A 36 -2.93 3.19 -4.29
C THR A 36 -3.96 3.34 -5.41
N ALA A 37 -5.18 3.76 -5.06
CA ALA A 37 -6.26 3.94 -6.05
C ALA A 37 -5.85 4.84 -7.24
N PHE A 38 -5.14 5.95 -6.97
CA PHE A 38 -4.75 6.89 -8.03
C PHE A 38 -3.55 6.43 -8.84
N TRP A 39 -2.47 5.94 -8.19
CA TRP A 39 -1.24 5.60 -8.89
C TRP A 39 -1.23 4.16 -9.42
N GLY A 40 -2.01 3.24 -8.84
CA GLY A 40 -2.11 1.86 -9.32
C GLY A 40 -2.75 1.75 -10.68
N GLU A 41 -3.88 2.44 -10.90
CA GLU A 41 -4.53 2.54 -12.21
C GLU A 41 -3.57 3.08 -13.28
N ARG A 42 -2.75 4.08 -12.93
CA ARG A 42 -1.78 4.70 -13.85
C ARG A 42 -0.58 3.81 -14.12
N ALA A 43 -0.04 3.16 -13.08
CA ALA A 43 1.02 2.18 -13.25
C ALA A 43 0.58 1.09 -14.23
N GLN A 44 -0.69 0.67 -14.13
CA GLN A 44 -1.28 -0.33 -15.00
C GLN A 44 -1.48 0.12 -16.43
N ALA A 45 -1.99 1.33 -16.63
CA ALA A 45 -2.09 1.92 -17.96
C ALA A 45 -0.72 2.04 -18.64
N ILE A 46 0.34 2.36 -17.88
CA ILE A 46 1.71 2.44 -18.42
C ILE A 46 2.23 1.05 -18.80
N ALA A 47 2.03 0.06 -17.92
CA ALA A 47 2.47 -1.31 -18.17
C ALA A 47 1.81 -1.86 -19.45
N THR A 48 0.48 -1.83 -19.51
CA THR A 48 -0.30 -2.28 -20.67
C THR A 48 0.07 -1.55 -21.95
N GLY A 49 0.30 -0.23 -21.90
CA GLY A 49 0.74 0.57 -23.04
C GLY A 49 2.13 0.23 -23.59
N GLN A 50 2.98 -0.47 -22.82
CA GLN A 50 4.31 -0.93 -23.26
C GLN A 50 4.33 -2.38 -23.73
N GLY A 51 3.16 -2.98 -23.98
CA GLY A 51 3.04 -4.41 -24.27
C GLY A 51 3.41 -5.30 -23.08
N GLN A 52 3.57 -4.70 -21.90
CA GLN A 52 3.79 -5.36 -20.62
C GLN A 52 2.50 -5.25 -19.83
N SER A 53 1.42 -5.90 -20.26
CA SER A 53 0.23 -5.93 -19.41
C SER A 53 0.59 -6.58 -18.09
N PHE A 54 0.21 -5.98 -16.95
CA PHE A 54 0.39 -6.61 -15.62
C PHE A 54 -0.31 -7.97 -15.52
N TRP A 55 -1.17 -8.25 -16.49
CA TRP A 55 -2.03 -9.42 -16.64
C TRP A 55 -1.81 -10.00 -18.04
N SER A 56 -2.16 -11.26 -18.28
CA SER A 56 -1.84 -11.98 -19.53
C SER A 56 -2.13 -11.23 -20.84
N GLU A 57 -1.42 -11.60 -21.91
CA GLU A 57 -1.43 -11.00 -23.26
C GLU A 57 -2.75 -11.17 -24.06
N ASP A 58 -3.92 -11.00 -23.44
CA ASP A 58 -5.19 -11.00 -24.18
C ASP A 58 -5.90 -9.65 -24.10
N HIS A 59 -6.24 -9.10 -25.26
CA HIS A 59 -6.72 -7.74 -25.44
C HIS A 59 -8.22 -7.66 -25.14
N GLY A 60 -8.58 -7.42 -23.88
CA GLY A 60 -9.91 -6.91 -23.50
C GLY A 60 -10.60 -7.71 -22.41
N GLY A 61 -10.37 -7.33 -21.15
CA GLY A 61 -11.18 -7.75 -20.01
C GLY A 61 -11.76 -6.52 -19.31
N LEU A 62 -13.08 -6.43 -19.25
CA LEU A 62 -13.80 -5.45 -18.43
C LEU A 62 -13.78 -5.93 -16.97
N SER A 63 -13.42 -5.03 -16.06
CA SER A 63 -13.52 -5.24 -14.62
C SER A 63 -15.01 -5.35 -14.22
N ASP A 64 -15.41 -6.44 -13.59
CA ASP A 64 -16.56 -6.42 -12.69
C ASP A 64 -16.06 -6.49 -11.24
N PRO A 65 -16.12 -5.39 -10.47
CA PRO A 65 -15.70 -5.34 -9.07
C PRO A 65 -16.73 -5.96 -8.11
N THR A 66 -17.61 -6.87 -8.56
CA THR A 66 -18.66 -7.49 -7.73
C THR A 66 -18.20 -8.69 -6.90
N SER A 67 -16.89 -8.95 -6.76
CA SER A 67 -16.43 -9.84 -5.69
C SER A 67 -16.66 -9.15 -4.33
N THR A 68 -17.87 -9.32 -3.80
CA THR A 68 -18.28 -8.92 -2.45
C THR A 68 -17.73 -9.89 -1.39
N LEU A 69 -16.57 -10.50 -1.62
CA LEU A 69 -15.89 -11.32 -0.62
C LEU A 69 -15.38 -10.38 0.47
N ASP A 70 -16.23 -10.23 1.47
CA ASP A 70 -16.05 -9.69 2.82
C ASP A 70 -14.71 -8.98 3.10
N GLU A 71 -14.77 -7.65 3.08
CA GLU A 71 -13.68 -6.74 3.48
C GLU A 71 -13.25 -6.97 4.95
N SER A 72 -14.03 -7.70 5.75
CA SER A 72 -13.76 -7.97 7.18
C SER A 72 -12.80 -9.14 7.47
N LEU A 73 -12.37 -9.89 6.46
CA LEU A 73 -11.31 -10.88 6.63
C LEU A 73 -9.95 -10.19 6.82
N PRO A 74 -9.15 -10.54 7.84
CA PRO A 74 -7.77 -10.08 7.92
C PRO A 74 -7.07 -10.55 6.64
N HIS A 75 -6.54 -9.62 5.83
CA HIS A 75 -5.90 -9.84 4.52
C HIS A 75 -6.80 -9.81 3.26
N SER A 76 -8.01 -9.24 3.33
CA SER A 76 -8.99 -9.11 2.22
C SER A 76 -8.64 -8.15 1.07
N HIS A 77 -7.51 -7.43 1.08
CA HIS A 77 -7.23 -6.42 0.05
C HIS A 77 -6.85 -6.95 -1.33
N ALA A 78 -6.65 -8.26 -1.49
CA ALA A 78 -6.75 -8.92 -2.78
C ALA A 78 -6.86 -10.43 -2.55
N VAL A 79 -8.02 -11.03 -2.83
CA VAL A 79 -8.20 -12.50 -2.86
C VAL A 79 -7.31 -13.14 -3.94
N VAL A 80 -6.65 -12.32 -4.75
CA VAL A 80 -5.82 -12.66 -5.90
C VAL A 80 -4.50 -11.86 -5.78
N PRO A 81 -3.32 -12.44 -6.01
CA PRO A 81 -2.05 -11.71 -6.01
C PRO A 81 -2.13 -10.40 -6.80
N TRP A 82 -1.39 -9.37 -6.38
CA TRP A 82 -1.42 -8.06 -7.03
C TRP A 82 -1.08 -8.13 -8.54
N GLY A 83 -0.38 -9.17 -9.01
CA GLY A 83 -0.11 -9.44 -10.43
C GLY A 83 -1.11 -10.36 -11.15
N GLN A 84 -2.23 -10.76 -10.50
CA GLN A 84 -3.38 -11.43 -11.12
C GLN A 84 -4.78 -10.76 -10.98
N ALA A 85 -4.97 -9.66 -10.25
CA ALA A 85 -6.28 -9.00 -10.02
C ALA A 85 -7.14 -8.67 -11.26
N ASP A 86 -6.57 -8.31 -12.42
CA ASP A 86 -7.34 -8.11 -13.68
C ASP A 86 -6.95 -9.11 -14.79
N ALA A 87 -6.41 -10.28 -14.44
CA ALA A 87 -6.14 -11.33 -15.44
C ALA A 87 -7.43 -11.95 -15.97
N VAL A 88 -7.48 -12.21 -17.27
CA VAL A 88 -8.57 -12.99 -17.88
C VAL A 88 -8.62 -14.36 -17.23
N ARG A 89 -9.75 -14.67 -16.59
CA ARG A 89 -9.95 -15.97 -15.96
C ARG A 89 -10.19 -17.02 -17.05
N PRO A 90 -9.57 -18.20 -16.97
CA PRO A 90 -9.93 -19.30 -17.84
C PRO A 90 -11.38 -19.71 -17.57
N THR A 91 -12.04 -20.23 -18.59
CA THR A 91 -13.42 -20.71 -18.50
C THR A 91 -13.45 -22.24 -18.43
N SER A 92 -14.38 -22.75 -17.64
CA SER A 92 -14.73 -24.18 -17.61
C SER A 92 -15.49 -24.57 -18.87
N ASP A 93 -15.19 -25.73 -19.43
CA ASP A 93 -15.86 -26.25 -20.62
C ASP A 93 -16.95 -27.26 -20.21
N PRO A 94 -18.25 -26.93 -20.37
CA PRO A 94 -19.34 -27.83 -20.01
C PRO A 94 -19.44 -29.06 -20.90
N THR A 95 -18.67 -29.15 -22.00
CA THR A 95 -18.74 -30.26 -22.96
C THR A 95 -17.82 -31.45 -22.61
N GLY A 96 -16.91 -31.28 -21.64
CA GLY A 96 -15.91 -32.29 -21.26
C GLY A 96 -16.38 -33.34 -20.24
N ALA A 97 -17.48 -33.10 -19.53
CA ALA A 97 -18.08 -34.01 -18.54
C ALA A 97 -19.60 -34.08 -18.75
N ASP A 98 -20.27 -35.13 -18.26
CA ASP A 98 -21.68 -35.47 -18.52
C ASP A 98 -22.72 -34.39 -18.15
N GLY A 99 -22.79 -33.30 -18.93
CA GLY A 99 -23.79 -32.24 -18.87
C GLY A 99 -23.53 -31.13 -17.85
N GLU A 100 -24.38 -30.11 -17.92
CA GLU A 100 -24.41 -28.80 -17.21
C GLU A 100 -24.30 -28.83 -15.66
N ARG A 101 -24.00 -29.98 -15.05
CA ARG A 101 -23.82 -30.13 -13.60
C ARG A 101 -22.35 -30.12 -13.23
N SER A 102 -21.94 -29.11 -12.46
CA SER A 102 -20.65 -29.09 -11.77
C SER A 102 -20.49 -30.36 -10.92
N VAL A 103 -19.57 -31.24 -11.32
CA VAL A 103 -19.24 -32.46 -10.55
C VAL A 103 -18.11 -32.18 -9.55
N ALA A 104 -17.24 -31.20 -9.86
CA ALA A 104 -16.21 -30.77 -8.94
C ALA A 104 -16.81 -29.98 -7.78
N ASN A 105 -16.27 -30.24 -6.59
CA ASN A 105 -16.55 -29.49 -5.37
C ASN A 105 -15.24 -28.86 -4.83
N VAL A 106 -15.34 -28.14 -3.71
CA VAL A 106 -14.17 -27.50 -3.07
C VAL A 106 -13.07 -28.52 -2.74
N ASP A 107 -13.43 -29.71 -2.27
CA ASP A 107 -12.44 -30.77 -1.96
C ASP A 107 -11.70 -31.25 -3.21
N THR A 108 -12.41 -31.32 -4.35
CA THR A 108 -11.83 -31.67 -5.65
C THR A 108 -10.81 -30.61 -6.09
N ALA A 109 -11.16 -29.33 -5.93
CA ALA A 109 -10.25 -28.23 -6.25
C ALA A 109 -9.00 -28.24 -5.36
N ILE A 110 -9.15 -28.49 -4.06
CA ILE A 110 -8.03 -28.63 -3.11
C ILE A 110 -7.14 -29.82 -3.50
N ALA A 111 -7.74 -30.99 -3.77
CA ALA A 111 -6.99 -32.18 -4.15
C ALA A 111 -6.23 -32.00 -5.48
N ALA A 112 -6.85 -31.34 -6.47
CA ALA A 112 -6.20 -31.00 -7.73
C ALA A 112 -5.03 -30.04 -7.53
N ALA A 113 -5.19 -29.02 -6.68
CA ALA A 113 -4.13 -28.08 -6.34
C ALA A 113 -2.97 -28.75 -5.59
N ASP A 114 -3.25 -29.65 -4.65
CA ASP A 114 -2.26 -30.45 -3.95
C ASP A 114 -1.46 -31.35 -4.89
N ALA A 115 -2.12 -31.96 -5.87
CA ALA A 115 -1.47 -32.80 -6.87
C ALA A 115 -0.44 -32.04 -7.72
N VAL A 116 -0.64 -30.74 -7.93
CA VAL A 116 0.29 -29.84 -8.64
C VAL A 116 1.34 -29.21 -7.69
N GLY A 117 1.32 -29.59 -6.41
CA GLY A 117 2.27 -29.15 -5.39
C GLY A 117 2.04 -27.71 -4.95
N LEU A 118 0.79 -27.25 -4.94
CA LEU A 118 0.45 -25.94 -4.43
C LEU A 118 0.73 -25.86 -2.92
N ARG A 119 1.21 -24.71 -2.45
CA ARG A 119 1.57 -24.53 -1.03
C ARG A 119 0.37 -24.20 -0.16
N HIS A 120 0.45 -24.62 1.09
CA HIS A 120 -0.46 -24.24 2.16
C HIS A 120 0.05 -23.02 2.94
N PRO A 121 -0.84 -22.18 3.51
CA PRO A 121 -2.30 -22.27 3.43
C PRO A 121 -2.83 -21.92 2.04
N MET A 122 -3.96 -22.51 1.66
CA MET A 122 -4.63 -22.23 0.40
C MET A 122 -5.90 -21.42 0.62
N THR A 123 -6.23 -20.55 -0.33
CA THR A 123 -7.53 -19.90 -0.42
C THR A 123 -8.23 -20.41 -1.67
N VAL A 124 -9.47 -20.85 -1.55
CA VAL A 124 -10.28 -21.32 -2.69
C VAL A 124 -11.34 -20.28 -2.99
N VAL A 125 -11.32 -19.78 -4.22
CA VAL A 125 -12.37 -18.95 -4.80
C VAL A 125 -13.32 -19.86 -5.58
N LEU A 126 -14.61 -19.71 -5.31
CA LEU A 126 -15.67 -20.48 -5.94
C LEU A 126 -15.90 -20.01 -7.38
N PRO A 127 -16.30 -20.91 -8.31
CA PRO A 127 -16.71 -20.52 -9.64
C PRO A 127 -17.93 -19.60 -9.58
N GLU A 128 -17.91 -18.55 -10.39
CA GLU A 128 -19.06 -17.66 -10.60
C GLU A 128 -19.61 -17.91 -12.01
N GLY A 129 -20.93 -18.11 -12.13
CA GLY A 129 -21.58 -18.35 -13.42
C GLY A 129 -21.44 -19.79 -13.95
N GLY A 130 -22.02 -20.03 -15.14
CA GLY A 130 -22.08 -21.36 -15.75
C GLY A 130 -20.77 -21.86 -16.35
N ASP A 131 -19.83 -20.97 -16.60
CA ASP A 131 -18.50 -21.22 -17.19
C ASP A 131 -17.36 -20.86 -16.23
N GLY A 132 -17.66 -20.54 -14.96
CA GLY A 132 -16.66 -20.22 -13.95
C GLY A 132 -15.73 -21.38 -13.59
N VAL A 133 -14.55 -21.06 -13.06
CA VAL A 133 -13.55 -22.03 -12.57
C VAL A 133 -13.34 -21.88 -11.07
N PHE A 134 -13.01 -22.97 -10.38
CA PHE A 134 -12.43 -22.88 -9.04
C PHE A 134 -11.03 -22.27 -9.16
N SER A 135 -10.72 -21.25 -8.37
CA SER A 135 -9.38 -20.68 -8.33
C SER A 135 -8.75 -20.94 -6.97
N VAL A 136 -7.72 -21.78 -6.93
CA VAL A 136 -7.01 -22.14 -5.70
C VAL A 136 -5.70 -21.40 -5.65
N LEU A 137 -5.52 -20.57 -4.62
CA LEU A 137 -4.35 -19.74 -4.43
C LEU A 137 -3.49 -20.31 -3.31
N GLY A 138 -2.26 -20.67 -3.64
CA GLY A 138 -1.26 -21.13 -2.69
C GLY A 138 -0.53 -19.94 -2.09
N PHE A 139 -0.77 -19.67 -0.82
CA PHE A 139 -0.22 -18.50 -0.17
C PHE A 139 1.20 -18.73 0.33
N ALA A 140 2.09 -17.77 0.04
CA ALA A 140 3.46 -17.78 0.52
C ALA A 140 3.81 -16.43 1.17
N PHE A 141 3.35 -16.26 2.41
CA PHE A 141 3.43 -15.00 3.15
C PHE A 141 4.82 -14.33 3.07
N THR A 142 5.90 -15.08 3.33
CA THR A 142 7.24 -14.51 3.43
C THR A 142 7.98 -14.35 2.10
N ASP A 143 7.47 -14.95 1.02
CA ASP A 143 8.10 -14.92 -0.30
C ASP A 143 7.05 -14.91 -1.43
N PRO A 144 6.74 -13.72 -1.99
CA PRO A 144 5.85 -13.59 -3.12
C PRO A 144 6.27 -14.41 -4.34
N ALA A 145 7.56 -14.75 -4.47
CA ALA A 145 8.05 -15.53 -5.60
C ALA A 145 7.53 -16.98 -5.60
N GLN A 146 6.96 -17.41 -4.49
CA GLN A 146 6.44 -18.75 -4.28
C GLN A 146 4.91 -18.81 -4.32
N GLU A 147 4.24 -17.66 -4.47
CA GLU A 147 2.79 -17.58 -4.65
C GLU A 147 2.43 -18.12 -6.05
N ARG A 148 1.43 -19.01 -6.08
CA ARG A 148 0.91 -19.63 -7.31
C ARG A 148 -0.60 -19.74 -7.21
N THR A 149 -1.27 -19.70 -8.34
CA THR A 149 -2.71 -19.88 -8.48
C THR A 149 -2.96 -20.98 -9.48
N VAL A 150 -3.86 -21.89 -9.13
CA VAL A 150 -4.28 -23.02 -9.98
C VAL A 150 -5.77 -22.86 -10.24
N HIS A 151 -6.15 -22.87 -11.51
CA HIS A 151 -7.56 -22.84 -11.92
C HIS A 151 -8.02 -24.25 -12.25
N VAL A 152 -9.12 -24.66 -11.65
CA VAL A 152 -9.68 -26.01 -11.76
C VAL A 152 -11.08 -25.93 -12.37
N ASP A 153 -11.32 -26.73 -13.39
CA ASP A 153 -12.59 -26.86 -14.09
C ASP A 153 -13.69 -27.33 -13.13
N GLN A 154 -14.84 -26.63 -13.14
CA GLN A 154 -15.95 -26.97 -12.26
C GLN A 154 -16.69 -28.24 -12.69
N PHE A 155 -16.60 -28.64 -13.96
CA PHE A 155 -17.29 -29.83 -14.46
C PHE A 155 -16.46 -31.10 -14.26
N GLY A 156 -15.23 -31.12 -14.77
CA GLY A 156 -14.34 -32.28 -14.74
C GLY A 156 -13.33 -32.32 -13.58
N GLY A 157 -13.17 -31.24 -12.81
CA GLY A 157 -12.17 -31.17 -11.73
C GLY A 157 -10.72 -31.16 -12.24
N GLN A 158 -10.52 -30.91 -13.53
CA GLN A 158 -9.20 -30.89 -14.15
C GLN A 158 -8.54 -29.53 -14.01
N VAL A 159 -7.22 -29.50 -13.94
CA VAL A 159 -6.46 -28.24 -13.91
C VAL A 159 -6.46 -27.61 -15.30
N VAL A 160 -7.09 -26.45 -15.42
CA VAL A 160 -7.22 -25.70 -16.68
C VAL A 160 -6.00 -24.81 -16.91
N SER A 161 -5.50 -24.18 -15.85
CA SER A 161 -4.29 -23.36 -15.93
C SER A 161 -3.60 -23.22 -14.57
N THR A 162 -2.34 -22.84 -14.61
CA THR A 162 -1.55 -22.52 -13.42
C THR A 162 -0.72 -21.28 -13.72
N TYR A 163 -0.81 -20.29 -12.83
CA TYR A 163 -0.08 -19.04 -12.94
C TYR A 163 0.74 -18.81 -11.67
N GLY A 164 2.01 -18.44 -11.83
CA GLY A 164 2.90 -18.12 -10.72
C GLY A 164 3.69 -16.84 -10.96
N TYR A 165 4.50 -16.48 -9.96
CA TYR A 165 5.36 -15.30 -10.02
C TYR A 165 6.29 -15.24 -11.24
N ALA A 166 6.74 -16.41 -11.73
CA ALA A 166 7.60 -16.49 -12.91
C ALA A 166 6.89 -16.07 -14.20
N ASP A 167 5.57 -16.20 -14.24
CA ASP A 167 4.72 -15.81 -15.39
C ASP A 167 4.37 -14.32 -15.35
N TYR A 168 4.73 -13.61 -14.27
CA TYR A 168 4.49 -12.17 -14.16
C TYR A 168 5.46 -11.38 -15.02
N PRO A 169 4.99 -10.29 -15.64
CA PRO A 169 5.87 -9.26 -16.21
C PRO A 169 6.85 -8.73 -15.15
N VAL A 170 8.01 -8.25 -15.60
CA VAL A 170 9.08 -7.75 -14.72
C VAL A 170 8.56 -6.66 -13.77
N LEU A 171 7.70 -5.78 -14.26
CA LEU A 171 7.13 -4.71 -13.43
C LEU A 171 6.24 -5.28 -12.31
N ALA A 172 5.41 -6.30 -12.58
CA ALA A 172 4.58 -6.97 -11.57
C ALA A 172 5.42 -7.72 -10.54
N GLN A 173 6.53 -8.33 -10.97
CA GLN A 173 7.51 -8.93 -10.07
C GLN A 173 8.13 -7.89 -9.13
N VAL A 174 8.56 -6.74 -9.66
CA VAL A 174 9.13 -5.66 -8.82
C VAL A 174 8.10 -5.11 -7.83
N VAL A 175 6.86 -4.87 -8.28
CA VAL A 175 5.81 -4.33 -7.40
C VAL A 175 5.43 -5.33 -6.31
N SER A 176 5.25 -6.61 -6.63
CA SER A 176 4.93 -7.64 -5.63
C SER A 176 6.04 -7.81 -4.58
N GLN A 177 7.31 -7.70 -4.98
CA GLN A 177 8.41 -7.64 -4.02
C GLN A 177 8.41 -6.36 -3.19
N GLY A 178 8.06 -5.23 -3.81
CA GLY A 178 7.89 -3.93 -3.14
C GLY A 178 6.81 -3.97 -2.07
N ILE A 179 5.64 -4.56 -2.38
CA ILE A 179 4.54 -4.82 -1.43
C ILE A 179 5.05 -5.65 -0.26
N ALA A 180 5.70 -6.78 -0.55
CA ALA A 180 6.17 -7.67 0.51
C ALA A 180 7.25 -7.03 1.40
N LEU A 181 8.08 -6.16 0.83
CA LEU A 181 9.02 -5.37 1.62
C LEU A 181 8.29 -4.35 2.50
N HIS A 182 7.31 -3.64 1.94
CA HIS A 182 6.49 -2.63 2.62
C HIS A 182 5.68 -3.20 3.79
N GLU A 183 5.10 -4.39 3.62
CA GLU A 183 4.33 -5.09 4.64
C GLU A 183 5.20 -5.75 5.71
N GLY A 184 6.53 -5.72 5.57
CA GLY A 184 7.44 -6.36 6.53
C GLY A 184 7.55 -7.88 6.38
N ARG A 185 6.97 -8.49 5.33
CA ARG A 185 6.92 -9.95 5.15
C ARG A 185 8.09 -10.53 4.35
N ARG A 186 8.67 -9.76 3.42
CA ARG A 186 9.82 -10.19 2.63
C ARG A 186 11.04 -10.48 3.52
N PHE A 187 11.72 -11.61 3.38
CA PHE A 187 12.84 -12.03 4.26
C PHE A 187 12.44 -12.35 5.72
N GLY A 188 11.14 -12.52 5.99
CA GLY A 188 10.63 -12.96 7.30
C GLY A 188 11.05 -12.04 8.45
N THR A 189 11.63 -12.63 9.50
CA THR A 189 11.92 -11.95 10.77
C THR A 189 12.81 -10.71 10.63
N VAL A 190 13.74 -10.71 9.67
CA VAL A 190 14.65 -9.57 9.48
C VAL A 190 13.88 -8.31 9.08
N ASN A 191 12.99 -8.43 8.11
CA ASN A 191 12.20 -7.30 7.64
C ASN A 191 11.11 -6.92 8.66
N LEU A 192 10.53 -7.89 9.37
CA LEU A 192 9.64 -7.63 10.48
C LEU A 192 10.32 -6.78 11.56
N LEU A 193 11.53 -7.14 11.99
CA LEU A 193 12.26 -6.39 13.01
C LEU A 193 12.69 -5.00 12.49
N ALA A 194 13.11 -4.89 11.24
CA ALA A 194 13.44 -3.61 10.62
C ALA A 194 12.21 -2.69 10.53
N SER A 195 11.06 -3.23 10.12
CA SER A 195 9.78 -2.52 10.04
C SER A 195 9.30 -2.11 11.43
N LEU A 196 9.41 -2.98 12.43
CA LEU A 196 9.10 -2.66 13.82
C LEU A 196 9.98 -1.51 14.34
N ALA A 197 11.29 -1.56 14.09
CA ALA A 197 12.21 -0.50 14.48
C ALA A 197 11.88 0.83 13.79
N PHE A 198 11.52 0.78 12.50
CA PHE A 198 11.06 1.95 11.76
C PHE A 198 9.79 2.55 12.37
N CYS A 199 8.77 1.73 12.65
CA CYS A 199 7.53 2.15 13.31
C CYS A 199 7.78 2.77 14.68
N LEU A 200 8.65 2.17 15.50
CA LEU A 200 9.06 2.75 16.79
C LEU A 200 9.77 4.09 16.62
N GLY A 201 10.57 4.25 15.56
CA GLY A 201 11.17 5.52 15.16
C GLY A 201 10.12 6.58 14.83
N VAL A 202 9.10 6.23 14.04
CA VAL A 202 7.98 7.13 13.72
C VAL A 202 7.18 7.51 14.96
N VAL A 203 6.84 6.54 15.83
CA VAL A 203 6.17 6.81 17.11
C VAL A 203 7.01 7.76 17.96
N PHE A 204 8.32 7.52 18.05
CA PHE A 204 9.23 8.41 18.75
C PHE A 204 9.17 9.83 18.18
N LEU A 205 9.14 10.01 16.85
CA LEU A 205 9.02 11.34 16.22
C LEU A 205 7.66 11.99 16.54
N CYS A 206 6.56 11.24 16.44
CA CYS A 206 5.21 11.69 16.76
C CYS A 206 5.04 12.11 18.22
N VAL A 207 5.75 11.49 19.16
CA VAL A 207 5.74 11.87 20.58
C VAL A 207 6.68 13.04 20.86
N THR A 208 7.89 12.99 20.31
CA THR A 208 8.93 13.97 20.64
C THR A 208 8.72 15.33 19.96
N GLY A 209 8.07 15.38 18.80
CA GLY A 209 7.67 16.64 18.15
C GLY A 209 6.77 17.52 19.05
N PRO A 210 5.57 17.03 19.43
CA PRO A 210 4.68 17.72 20.38
C PRO A 210 5.32 17.96 21.75
N LEU A 211 6.11 17.02 22.27
CA LEU A 211 6.80 17.20 23.55
C LEU A 211 7.81 18.38 23.49
N MET A 212 8.58 18.48 22.41
CA MET A 212 9.51 19.58 22.20
C MET A 212 8.78 20.92 22.03
N TRP A 213 7.66 20.92 21.30
CA TRP A 213 6.79 22.09 21.18
C TRP A 213 6.22 22.51 22.54
N TRP A 214 5.66 21.58 23.32
CA TRP A 214 5.08 21.84 24.64
C TRP A 214 6.09 22.42 25.62
N ARG A 215 7.35 21.97 25.57
CA ARG A 215 8.44 22.50 26.40
C ARG A 215 8.84 23.93 26.02
N ARG A 216 8.61 24.33 24.76
CA ARG A 216 9.02 25.62 24.16
C ARG A 216 7.88 26.65 24.02
N ARG A 217 6.63 26.23 24.15
CA ARG A 217 5.47 27.13 24.00
C ARG A 217 5.57 28.34 24.95
N PRO A 218 5.10 29.54 24.55
CA PRO A 218 5.12 30.72 25.40
C PRO A 218 4.31 30.49 26.68
N ARG A 219 4.98 30.43 27.83
CA ARG A 219 4.30 30.30 29.13
C ARG A 219 3.70 31.66 29.51
N GLY A 220 2.43 31.69 29.90
CA GLY A 220 1.77 32.87 30.48
C GLY A 220 0.92 33.74 29.55
N SER A 221 0.80 33.43 28.25
CA SER A 221 0.02 34.25 27.29
C SER A 221 -1.35 33.69 26.88
N GLY A 222 -1.71 32.47 27.34
CA GLY A 222 -2.89 31.75 26.84
C GLY A 222 -2.81 31.30 25.37
N ALA A 223 -1.74 31.65 24.66
CA ALA A 223 -1.54 31.30 23.26
C ALA A 223 -0.89 29.92 23.09
N LEU A 224 -1.34 29.19 22.06
CA LEU A 224 -0.82 27.90 21.62
C LEU A 224 0.03 28.01 20.35
N GLY A 225 0.47 29.23 20.02
CA GLY A 225 1.24 29.51 18.82
C GLY A 225 2.58 28.76 18.72
N ALA A 226 2.98 28.46 17.49
CA ALA A 226 4.24 27.79 17.19
C ALA A 226 5.43 28.66 17.63
N PRO A 227 6.46 28.08 18.29
CA PRO A 227 7.70 28.80 18.59
C PRO A 227 8.30 29.37 17.30
N ARG A 228 8.56 30.68 17.27
CA ARG A 228 9.15 31.35 16.11
C ARG A 228 10.54 30.77 15.84
N GLY A 229 10.66 30.00 14.76
CA GLY A 229 11.92 29.53 14.20
C GLY A 229 12.20 30.24 12.88
N ARG A 230 13.46 30.28 12.44
CA ARG A 230 13.77 30.65 11.06
C ARG A 230 13.07 29.65 10.14
N MET A 231 12.11 30.09 9.33
CA MET A 231 11.48 29.25 8.32
C MET A 231 12.46 29.10 7.15
N PRO A 232 13.03 27.92 6.90
CA PRO A 232 13.95 27.73 5.78
C PRO A 232 13.25 27.84 4.42
N LEU A 233 11.92 27.72 4.35
CA LEU A 233 11.17 27.85 3.09
C LEU A 233 11.35 29.23 2.42
N ALA A 234 11.42 30.31 3.21
CA ALA A 234 11.59 31.67 2.65
C ALA A 234 13.00 31.91 2.08
N GLY A 235 13.97 31.07 2.43
CA GLY A 235 15.38 31.21 2.01
C GLY A 235 15.94 30.04 1.22
N ASN A 236 15.15 29.01 0.93
CA ASN A 236 15.60 27.81 0.21
C ASN A 236 14.62 27.44 -0.93
N PRO A 237 14.87 27.89 -2.17
CA PRO A 237 13.98 27.63 -3.30
C PRO A 237 13.89 26.13 -3.63
N VAL A 238 14.93 25.35 -3.37
CA VAL A 238 14.93 23.89 -3.59
C VAL A 238 13.87 23.21 -2.73
N LEU A 239 13.71 23.65 -1.48
CA LEU A 239 12.69 23.12 -0.58
C LEU A 239 11.27 23.43 -1.08
N VAL A 240 11.05 24.64 -1.59
CA VAL A 240 9.76 25.06 -2.13
C VAL A 240 9.43 24.27 -3.39
N VAL A 241 10.36 24.17 -4.34
CA VAL A 241 10.20 23.37 -5.56
C VAL A 241 9.93 21.91 -5.21
N GLY A 242 10.65 21.34 -4.24
CA GLY A 242 10.43 19.97 -3.78
C GLY A 242 9.04 19.74 -3.19
N ILE A 243 8.53 20.65 -2.35
CA ILE A 243 7.18 20.57 -1.78
C ILE A 243 6.11 20.69 -2.87
N VAL A 244 6.27 21.62 -3.81
CA VAL A 244 5.34 21.80 -4.93
C VAL A 244 5.35 20.57 -5.83
N ALA A 245 6.52 20.06 -6.21
CA ALA A 245 6.66 18.85 -7.01
C ALA A 245 5.99 17.65 -6.31
N LEU A 246 6.23 17.47 -5.00
CA LEU A 246 5.60 16.41 -4.21
C LEU A 246 4.09 16.60 -4.10
N GLY A 247 3.61 17.83 -3.94
CA GLY A 247 2.18 18.16 -3.91
C GLY A 247 1.45 17.90 -5.22
N LEU A 248 2.12 18.11 -6.36
CA LEU A 248 1.59 17.77 -7.69
C LEU A 248 1.64 16.27 -7.95
N PHE A 249 2.72 15.60 -7.52
CA PHE A 249 2.90 14.17 -7.67
C PHE A 249 1.98 13.35 -6.75
N LEU A 250 1.66 13.86 -5.55
CA LEU A 250 0.73 13.26 -4.60
C LEU A 250 -0.50 14.16 -4.44
N PRO A 251 -1.55 13.99 -5.27
CA PRO A 251 -2.65 14.94 -5.37
C PRO A 251 -3.35 15.22 -4.02
N LEU A 252 -3.55 14.17 -3.21
CA LEU A 252 -4.19 14.31 -1.89
C LEU A 252 -3.32 15.09 -0.90
N PHE A 253 -1.99 14.90 -0.96
CA PHE A 253 -1.05 15.68 -0.16
C PHE A 253 -1.06 17.14 -0.60
N GLY A 254 -0.99 17.42 -1.91
CA GLY A 254 -1.11 18.77 -2.45
C GLY A 254 -2.42 19.45 -2.06
N ALA A 255 -3.55 18.76 -2.19
CA ALA A 255 -4.86 19.25 -1.80
C ALA A 255 -4.94 19.57 -0.30
N SER A 256 -4.36 18.73 0.56
CA SER A 256 -4.30 18.96 2.01
C SER A 256 -3.52 20.23 2.36
N LEU A 257 -2.39 20.50 1.67
CA LEU A 257 -1.60 21.72 1.86
C LEU A 257 -2.39 22.95 1.44
N VAL A 258 -3.07 22.90 0.29
CA VAL A 258 -3.92 23.99 -0.21
C VAL A 258 -5.07 24.26 0.77
N LEU A 259 -5.72 23.21 1.26
CA LEU A 259 -6.82 23.33 2.22
C LEU A 259 -6.37 23.99 3.52
N VAL A 260 -5.24 23.55 4.09
CA VAL A 260 -4.66 24.16 5.30
C VAL A 260 -4.28 25.62 5.06
N LEU A 261 -3.69 25.93 3.89
CA LEU A 261 -3.34 27.30 3.52
C LEU A 261 -4.57 28.20 3.39
N LEU A 262 -5.64 27.71 2.74
CA LEU A 262 -6.90 28.44 2.62
C LEU A 262 -7.56 28.66 3.99
N LEU A 263 -7.53 27.65 4.86
CA LEU A 263 -8.06 27.75 6.22
C LEU A 263 -7.27 28.78 7.05
N ASP A 264 -5.94 28.81 6.94
CA ASP A 264 -5.11 29.82 7.59
C ASP A 264 -5.45 31.24 7.09
N GLN A 265 -5.52 31.43 5.78
CA GLN A 265 -5.71 32.73 5.14
C GLN A 265 -7.14 33.28 5.28
N LEU A 266 -8.15 32.42 5.15
CA LEU A 266 -9.56 32.84 5.11
C LEU A 266 -10.23 32.80 6.48
N VAL A 267 -9.79 31.93 7.40
CA VAL A 267 -10.44 31.74 8.71
C VAL A 267 -9.54 32.23 9.84
N ILE A 268 -8.34 31.65 9.99
CA ILE A 268 -7.49 31.91 11.18
C ILE A 268 -7.01 33.36 11.22
N ARG A 269 -6.48 33.89 10.12
CA ARG A 269 -5.97 35.27 10.05
C ARG A 269 -7.07 36.33 10.11
N ARG A 270 -8.28 36.00 9.64
CA ARG A 270 -9.42 36.93 9.62
C ARG A 270 -10.15 37.03 10.96
N THR A 271 -10.08 36.00 11.79
CA THR A 271 -10.77 35.97 13.09
C THR A 271 -9.83 36.40 14.22
N PRO A 272 -10.09 37.54 14.91
CA PRO A 272 -9.16 38.08 15.91
C PRO A 272 -8.90 37.15 17.10
N ALA A 273 -9.89 36.34 17.48
CA ALA A 273 -9.77 35.34 18.53
C ALA A 273 -8.80 34.21 18.16
N LEU A 274 -8.95 33.63 16.96
CA LEU A 274 -8.04 32.57 16.48
C LEU A 274 -6.66 33.12 16.18
N ARG A 275 -6.56 34.33 15.61
CA ARG A 275 -5.27 35.00 15.37
C ARG A 275 -4.46 35.18 16.66
N ARG A 276 -5.11 35.61 17.75
CA ARG A 276 -4.47 35.71 19.08
C ARG A 276 -4.11 34.34 19.66
N TRP A 277 -4.99 33.35 19.50
CA TRP A 277 -4.81 32.02 20.05
C TRP A 277 -3.66 31.24 19.38
N PHE A 278 -3.57 31.31 18.04
CA PHE A 278 -2.50 30.71 17.25
C PHE A 278 -1.24 31.57 17.14
N ALA A 279 -1.27 32.81 17.66
CA ALA A 279 -0.22 33.81 17.46
C ALA A 279 0.14 34.01 15.97
N ALA A 280 -0.85 33.88 15.08
CA ALA A 280 -0.70 34.14 13.65
C ALA A 280 -0.51 35.65 13.43
N VAL A 281 0.46 36.01 12.59
CA VAL A 281 0.75 37.42 12.23
C VAL A 281 -0.20 37.85 11.12
#